data_AF-A0A3B0RMU0-F1
#
_entry.id   AF-A0A3B0RMU0-F1
#
_cell.length_a   1.000
_cell.length_b   1.000
_cell.length_c   1.000
_cell.angle_alpha   90.00
_cell.angle_beta   90.00
_cell.angle_gamma   90.00
#
_symmetry.space_group_name_H-M   'P 1'
#
loop_
_entity.id
_entity.type
_entity.pdbx_description
1 polymer ?
#
loop_
_entity_poly.entity_id
_entity_poly.type
_entity_poly.pdbx_seq_one_letter_code
_entity_poly.pdbx_strand_id
1 'polypeptide(L)'
;MKLLDLKYILNNDTSFSVAGIKRTVLMVALGALALLLVASLTFEGEYLTFLSFEWLMEYIGLLNKNWLSGHHGLFLHELQIVFLVTFIFELFYFMSRYMRDWKL
;
A
#
# COMPACT_ATOMS: atom_id res chain seq x y z
N MET A 1 26.02 28.68 -19.78
CA MET A 1 24.82 28.80 -18.93
C MET A 1 25.19 29.66 -17.74
N LYS A 2 24.69 30.89 -17.65
CA LYS A 2 25.15 31.88 -16.64
C LYS A 2 24.32 31.70 -15.36
N LEU A 3 24.92 31.93 -14.19
CA LEU A 3 24.26 31.89 -12.86
C LEU A 3 22.97 32.75 -12.77
N LEU A 4 22.81 33.72 -13.67
CA LEU A 4 21.62 34.56 -13.80
C LEU A 4 20.39 33.80 -14.33
N ASP A 5 20.58 32.77 -15.17
CA ASP A 5 19.47 31.97 -15.72
C ASP A 5 18.82 31.10 -14.62
N LEU A 6 19.64 30.57 -13.69
CA LEU A 6 19.17 29.77 -12.55
C LEU A 6 18.33 30.61 -11.58
N LYS A 7 18.73 31.87 -11.37
CA LYS A 7 18.00 32.81 -10.51
C LYS A 7 16.67 33.24 -11.14
N TYR A 8 16.60 33.32 -12.47
CA TYR A 8 15.36 33.64 -13.20
C TYR A 8 14.36 32.47 -13.21
N ILE A 9 14.87 31.22 -13.29
CA ILE A 9 14.06 30.00 -13.16
C ILE A 9 13.52 29.83 -11.72
N LEU A 10 14.29 30.23 -10.71
CA LEU A 10 13.85 30.21 -9.31
C LEU A 10 12.93 31.39 -8.93
N ASN A 11 13.00 32.53 -9.62
CA ASN A 11 12.19 33.72 -9.33
C ASN A 11 10.87 33.78 -10.10
N ASN A 12 10.69 33.03 -11.18
CA ASN A 12 9.42 33.00 -11.91
C ASN A 12 8.48 31.93 -11.32
N ASP A 13 7.49 32.42 -10.57
CA ASP A 13 6.15 31.87 -10.48
C ASP A 13 5.94 30.49 -9.83
N THR A 14 6.31 30.38 -8.55
CA THR A 14 5.53 29.55 -7.63
C THR A 14 4.74 30.44 -6.67
N SER A 15 3.78 31.18 -7.20
CA SER A 15 2.77 31.88 -6.39
C SER A 15 1.77 30.86 -5.83
N PHE A 16 2.24 30.02 -4.90
CA PHE A 16 1.37 29.08 -4.20
C PHE A 16 0.34 29.87 -3.38
N SER A 17 -0.90 29.91 -3.85
CA SER A 17 -1.98 30.44 -3.02
C SER A 17 -2.14 29.54 -1.79
N VAL A 18 -2.35 30.13 -0.61
CA VAL A 18 -2.61 29.39 0.63
C VAL A 18 -3.78 28.42 0.45
N ALA A 19 -4.76 28.78 -0.39
CA ALA A 19 -5.86 27.90 -0.79
C ALA A 19 -5.39 26.68 -1.60
N GLY A 20 -4.45 26.85 -2.53
CA GLY A 20 -3.81 25.77 -3.28
C GLY A 20 -3.05 24.81 -2.38
N ILE A 21 -2.27 25.33 -1.42
CA ILE A 21 -1.55 24.51 -0.44
C ILE A 21 -2.54 23.69 0.40
N LYS A 22 -3.59 24.33 0.94
CA LYS A 22 -4.63 23.64 1.72
C LYS A 22 -5.30 22.52 0.93
N ARG A 23 -5.62 22.76 -0.34
CA ARG A 23 -6.23 21.75 -1.23
C ARG A 23 -5.28 20.59 -1.48
N THR A 24 -4.01 20.84 -1.79
CA THR A 24 -3.02 19.78 -2.02
C THR A 24 -2.80 18.93 -0.78
N VAL A 25 -2.65 19.57 0.39
CA VAL A 25 -2.52 18.85 1.67
C VAL A 25 -3.73 17.96 1.93
N LEU A 26 -4.94 18.45 1.66
CA LEU A 26 -6.17 17.68 1.84
C LEU A 26 -6.24 16.50 0.86
N MET A 27 -5.83 16.68 -0.41
CA MET A 27 -5.79 15.59 -1.38
C MET A 27 -4.75 14.52 -1.02
N VAL A 28 -3.58 14.92 -0.51
CA VAL A 28 -2.56 13.97 -0.01
C VAL A 28 -3.09 13.22 1.21
N ALA A 29 -3.74 13.91 2.15
CA ALA A 29 -4.33 13.27 3.32
C ALA A 29 -5.42 12.25 2.95
N LEU A 30 -6.32 12.61 2.02
CA LEU A 30 -7.33 11.68 1.50
C LEU A 30 -6.70 10.50 0.77
N GLY A 31 -5.63 10.74 -0.01
CA GLY A 31 -4.88 9.67 -0.67
C GLY A 31 -4.25 8.69 0.33
N ALA A 32 -3.64 9.22 1.41
CA ALA A 32 -3.09 8.40 2.48
C ALA A 32 -4.17 7.56 3.19
N LEU A 33 -5.34 8.14 3.47
CA LEU A 33 -6.47 7.42 4.04
C LEU A 33 -6.97 6.31 3.12
N ALA A 34 -7.09 6.58 1.81
CA ALA A 34 -7.47 5.58 0.83
C ALA A 34 -6.47 4.41 0.79
N LEU A 35 -5.17 4.69 0.84
CA LEU A 35 -4.12 3.67 0.89
C LEU A 35 -4.19 2.82 2.16
N LEU A 36 -4.46 3.44 3.31
CA LEU A 36 -4.64 2.72 4.57
C LEU A 36 -5.85 1.78 4.54
N LEU A 37 -6.96 2.23 3.93
CA LEU A 37 -8.15 1.40 3.77
C LEU A 37 -7.88 0.18 2.88
N VAL A 38 -7.20 0.38 1.74
CA VAL A 38 -6.81 -0.73 0.86
C VAL A 38 -5.90 -1.69 1.61
N ALA A 39 -4.83 -1.19 2.25
CA ALA A 39 -3.92 -2.01 3.04
C ALA A 39 -4.65 -2.84 4.12
N SER A 40 -5.59 -2.23 4.84
CA SER A 40 -6.38 -2.93 5.87
C SER A 40 -7.23 -4.06 5.28
N LEU A 41 -7.90 -3.81 4.16
CA LEU A 41 -8.75 -4.80 3.49
C LEU A 41 -7.91 -5.97 2.94
N THR A 42 -6.76 -5.67 2.33
CA THR A 42 -5.84 -6.70 1.82
C THR A 42 -5.33 -7.57 2.96
N PHE A 43 -4.87 -6.97 4.06
CA PHE A 43 -4.39 -7.72 5.22
C PHE A 43 -5.47 -8.61 5.84
N GLU A 44 -6.69 -8.09 6.03
CA GLU A 44 -7.80 -8.87 6.59
C GLU A 44 -8.21 -10.03 5.68
N GLY A 45 -8.28 -9.78 4.36
CA GLY A 45 -8.59 -10.82 3.37
C GLY A 45 -7.57 -11.95 3.38
N GLU A 46 -6.29 -11.62 3.44
CA GLU A 46 -5.22 -12.61 3.55
C GLU A 46 -5.25 -13.36 4.88
N TYR A 47 -5.47 -12.66 5.99
CA TYR A 47 -5.56 -13.27 7.30
C TYR A 47 -6.63 -14.37 7.33
N LEU A 48 -7.83 -14.08 6.81
CA LEU A 48 -8.93 -15.03 6.74
C LEU A 48 -8.62 -16.20 5.80
N THR A 49 -7.96 -15.93 4.68
CA THR A 49 -7.58 -16.95 3.69
C THR A 49 -6.55 -17.91 4.28
N PHE A 50 -5.49 -17.40 4.89
CA PHE A 50 -4.45 -18.20 5.53
C PHE A 50 -4.99 -18.96 6.74
N LEU A 51 -5.83 -18.33 7.57
CA LEU A 51 -6.47 -19.02 8.70
C LEU A 51 -7.32 -20.20 8.21
N SER A 52 -8.08 -20.03 7.14
CA SER A 52 -8.89 -21.10 6.54
C SER A 52 -8.01 -22.21 5.97
N PHE A 53 -6.87 -21.86 5.37
CA PHE A 53 -5.90 -22.82 4.86
C PHE A 53 -5.26 -23.63 5.99
N GLU A 54 -4.83 -22.99 7.08
CA GLU A 54 -4.27 -23.67 8.25
C GLU A 54 -5.26 -24.66 8.86
N TRP A 55 -6.53 -24.27 9.02
CA TRP A 55 -7.58 -25.18 9.49
C TRP A 55 -7.81 -26.35 8.54
N LEU A 56 -7.73 -26.14 7.23
CA LEU A 56 -7.80 -27.22 6.25
C LEU A 56 -6.60 -28.18 6.42
N MET A 57 -5.39 -27.66 6.62
CA MET A 57 -4.17 -28.45 6.82
C MET A 57 -4.21 -29.26 8.13
N GLU A 58 -4.77 -28.70 9.21
CA GLU A 58 -5.06 -29.44 10.44
C GLU A 58 -6.13 -30.53 10.20
N TYR A 59 -7.18 -30.22 9.44
CA TYR A 59 -8.28 -31.16 9.16
C TYR A 59 -7.82 -32.38 8.37
N ILE A 60 -6.97 -32.19 7.35
CA ILE A 60 -6.41 -33.30 6.54
C ILE A 60 -5.26 -34.03 7.24
N GLY A 61 -4.82 -33.55 8.41
CA GLY A 61 -3.77 -34.17 9.22
C GLY A 61 -2.34 -33.88 8.73
N LEU A 62 -2.14 -32.86 7.89
CA LEU A 62 -0.79 -32.37 7.56
C LEU A 62 -0.18 -31.55 8.70
N LEU A 63 -1.01 -30.91 9.51
CA LEU A 63 -0.61 -30.21 10.73
C LEU A 63 -1.21 -30.87 11.98
N ASN A 64 -0.53 -30.68 13.11
CA ASN A 64 -1.03 -31.11 14.40
C ASN A 64 -2.26 -30.28 14.79
N LYS A 65 -3.20 -30.88 15.53
CA LYS A 65 -4.35 -30.13 16.06
C LYS A 65 -3.88 -28.95 16.92
N ASN A 66 -4.51 -27.79 16.75
CA ASN A 66 -4.16 -26.54 17.42
C ASN A 66 -2.73 -26.07 17.12
N TRP A 67 -2.16 -26.41 15.96
CA TRP A 67 -0.81 -25.98 15.59
C TRP A 67 -0.69 -24.46 15.62
N LEU A 68 -1.73 -23.76 15.13
CA LEU A 68 -1.80 -22.30 15.12
C LEU A 68 -1.62 -21.67 16.51
N SER A 69 -2.11 -22.34 17.57
CA SER A 69 -2.03 -21.82 18.94
C SER A 69 -0.59 -21.73 19.46
N GLY A 70 0.27 -22.67 19.03
CA GLY A 70 1.69 -22.70 19.41
C GLY A 70 2.57 -21.89 18.47
N HIS A 71 2.10 -21.58 17.26
CA HIS A 71 2.92 -20.98 16.18
C HIS A 71 2.35 -19.65 15.67
N HIS A 72 1.49 -18.98 16.44
CA HIS A 72 0.81 -17.75 16.01
C HIS A 72 1.79 -16.66 15.55
N GLY A 73 2.96 -16.53 16.18
CA GLY A 73 3.98 -15.57 15.76
C GLY A 73 4.58 -15.87 14.39
N LEU A 74 4.81 -17.15 14.07
CA LEU A 74 5.31 -17.57 12.75
C LEU A 74 4.24 -17.33 11.68
N PHE A 75 2.98 -17.69 11.99
CA PHE A 75 1.84 -17.44 11.12
C PHE A 75 1.70 -15.95 10.77
N LEU A 76 1.75 -15.05 11.77
CA LEU A 76 1.67 -13.61 11.52
C LEU A 76 2.84 -13.08 10.70
N HIS A 77 4.05 -13.63 10.88
CA HIS A 77 5.22 -13.24 10.13
C HIS A 77 5.14 -13.67 8.66
N GLU A 78 4.70 -14.90 8.39
CA GLU A 78 4.46 -15.40 7.02
C GLU A 78 3.37 -14.57 6.33
N LEU A 79 2.28 -14.30 7.04
CA LEU A 79 1.20 -13.42 6.58
C LEU A 79 1.72 -12.02 6.24
N GLN A 80 2.57 -11.43 7.09
CA GLN A 80 3.14 -10.10 6.85
C GLN A 80 3.99 -10.05 5.57
N ILE A 81 4.76 -11.10 5.28
CA ILE A 81 5.56 -11.18 4.04
C ILE A 81 4.64 -11.24 2.82
N VAL A 82 3.62 -12.09 2.87
CA VAL A 82 2.65 -12.26 1.78
C VAL A 82 1.92 -10.93 1.53
N PHE A 83 1.42 -10.30 2.59
CA PHE A 83 0.77 -8.99 2.56
C PHE A 83 1.64 -7.92 1.90
N LEU A 84 2.92 -7.85 2.26
CA LEU A 84 3.81 -6.84 1.68
C LEU A 84 3.97 -7.06 0.17
N VAL A 85 4.08 -8.31 -0.27
CA VAL A 85 4.21 -8.66 -1.69
C VAL A 85 2.92 -8.34 -2.46
N THR A 86 1.77 -8.80 -1.98
CA THR A 86 0.48 -8.57 -2.63
C THR A 86 0.11 -7.10 -2.66
N PHE A 87 0.31 -6.36 -1.56
CA PHE A 87 0.06 -4.93 -1.51
C PHE A 87 0.90 -4.15 -2.52
N ILE A 88 2.18 -4.52 -2.71
CA ILE A 88 3.02 -3.92 -3.76
C ILE A 88 2.44 -4.19 -5.16
N PHE A 89 1.98 -5.42 -5.43
CA PHE A 89 1.34 -5.75 -6.70
C PHE A 89 0.03 -5.00 -6.91
N GLU A 90 -0.79 -4.86 -5.88
CA GLU A 90 -2.04 -4.08 -5.93
C GLU A 90 -1.77 -2.61 -6.22
N LEU A 91 -0.77 -2.01 -5.55
CA LEU A 91 -0.34 -0.63 -5.84
C LEU A 91 0.15 -0.48 -7.28
N PHE A 92 0.97 -1.41 -7.75
CA PHE A 92 1.44 -1.40 -9.14
C PHE A 92 0.29 -1.54 -10.14
N TYR A 93 -0.66 -2.44 -9.89
CA TYR A 93 -1.85 -2.63 -10.71
C TYR A 93 -2.72 -1.37 -10.74
N PHE A 94 -2.93 -0.75 -9.57
CA PHE A 94 -3.67 0.50 -9.45
C PHE A 94 -2.97 1.60 -10.26
N MET A 95 -1.69 1.88 -9.97
CA MET A 95 -0.94 2.92 -10.68
C MET A 95 -0.89 2.69 -12.18
N SER A 96 -0.60 1.46 -12.64
CA SER A 96 -0.57 1.13 -14.06
C SER A 96 -1.92 1.34 -14.75
N ARG A 97 -3.04 1.09 -14.05
CA ARG A 97 -4.38 1.37 -14.56
C ARG A 97 -4.65 2.88 -14.69
N TYR A 98 -4.27 3.69 -13.70
CA TYR A 98 -4.47 5.15 -13.78
C TYR A 98 -3.52 5.83 -14.77
N MET A 99 -2.31 5.29 -14.95
CA MET A 99 -1.31 5.80 -15.88
C MET A 99 -1.53 5.31 -17.32
N ARG A 100 -2.45 4.37 -17.56
CA ARG A 100 -2.69 3.81 -18.91
C ARG A 100 -3.11 4.87 -19.94
N ASP A 101 -3.81 5.89 -19.50
CA ASP A 101 -4.27 7.00 -20.34
C ASP A 101 -3.25 8.17 -20.39
N TRP A 102 -2.16 8.07 -19.62
CA TRP A 102 -1.09 9.06 -19.62
C TRP A 102 -0.20 8.78 -20.83
N LYS A 103 -0.51 9.45 -21.95
CA LYS A 103 0.42 9.56 -23.08
C LYS A 103 1.64 10.36 -22.59
N LEU A 104 2.72 9.65 -22.28
CA LEU A 104 4.06 10.23 -22.11
C LEU A 104 4.58 10.78 -23.44
#